data_AF-A0A535SGS3-F1
#
_entry.id   AF-A0A535SGS3-F1
#
_cell.length_a   1.000
_cell.length_b   1.000
_cell.length_c   1.000
_cell.angle_alpha   90.00
_cell.angle_beta   90.00
_cell.angle_gamma   90.00
#
_symmetry.space_group_name_H-M   'P 1'
#
loop_
_entity.id
_entity.type
_entity.pdbx_description
1 polymer ?
#
loop_
_entity_poly.entity_id
_entity_poly.type
_entity_poly.pdbx_seq_one_letter_code
_entity_poly.pdbx_strand_id
1 'polypeptide(L)'
;MKRTPRGPRPATTFGRLRGKAGQAIVLLALTGTLLIGGVGIAVDLAVGYVYSIAAERAAAAAALSGVVFMPDQFTPAQAIPVGSRNDATDRAIDEAKRNGFDPADAANAVSISPSVVPGRSNQLRVTVSRNAPVFFMEIFGFQPYRVSRAAVAAYLPPISLGQPGNQLGSTVSQLGSGNSNFYFMRTEGWATDRAQGDAYTPDPNGGALGASSDVHSISYSNGTEPRDTTVSDRGGYNYRITIGNAGGLVQIYNAAFSPDGQNYCENDNSVAANRTCNANRGNYHLHEDDGGPFNYGTLANYAAMRYSLYRVTNNFIRGGDVLLAQLTVLPIDARNYSQASSQYRNVNTGGTITQVYGGTTPTNMLIYHNWVEPTSYAGAQDGGLVNLRTTPQLANYLIGGSLTEGTYRLRVDTLNYNASIPAGGSQAGAHKAYAVRTVNDDPGRTACGSCTVAAWNDMAFYTPISVSGSGQFPIKLFELGPQYAGLTVAIDIYDPGDIASTSGRVVLNILDPTGATATSPLGVNIYDLGVQRSNLNTGQY
;
A
#
# COMPACT_ATOMS: atom_id res chain seq x y z
N MET A 1 83.22 -71.57 -72.96
CA MET A 1 81.80 -71.96 -73.08
C MET A 1 81.06 -71.46 -71.83
N LYS A 2 80.17 -70.47 -71.98
CA LYS A 2 79.34 -69.86 -70.92
C LYS A 2 78.29 -70.86 -70.41
N ARG A 3 78.10 -70.98 -69.09
CA ARG A 3 76.88 -71.51 -68.47
C ARG A 3 76.38 -70.53 -67.42
N THR A 4 75.20 -69.98 -67.69
CA THR A 4 74.39 -69.06 -66.87
C THR A 4 73.74 -69.76 -65.67
N PRO A 5 73.58 -69.11 -64.51
CA PRO A 5 72.74 -69.59 -63.42
C PRO A 5 71.27 -69.14 -63.55
N ARG A 6 70.34 -70.01 -63.15
CA ARG A 6 68.89 -69.74 -63.03
C ARG A 6 68.61 -68.93 -61.76
N GLY A 7 67.80 -67.87 -61.89
CA GLY A 7 67.36 -67.02 -60.77
C GLY A 7 66.29 -67.66 -59.86
N PRO A 8 66.05 -67.07 -58.67
CA PRO A 8 65.11 -67.60 -57.69
C PRO A 8 63.66 -67.17 -57.98
N ARG A 9 62.71 -68.05 -57.62
CA ARG A 9 61.25 -67.84 -57.70
C ARG A 9 60.75 -66.90 -56.60
N PRO A 10 59.67 -66.12 -56.83
CA PRO A 10 59.11 -65.23 -55.82
C PRO A 10 58.26 -66.00 -54.81
N ALA A 11 58.48 -65.73 -53.52
CA ALA A 11 57.62 -66.17 -52.44
C ALA A 11 56.38 -65.26 -52.36
N THR A 12 55.20 -65.87 -52.35
CA THR A 12 53.88 -65.24 -52.30
C THR A 12 53.62 -64.52 -50.97
N THR A 13 53.39 -63.22 -51.07
CA THR A 13 53.00 -62.28 -50.00
C THR A 13 51.52 -62.44 -49.63
N PHE A 14 51.11 -63.49 -48.92
CA PHE A 14 49.71 -63.61 -48.44
C PHE A 14 49.56 -63.94 -46.95
N GLY A 15 50.65 -64.09 -46.19
CA GLY A 15 50.58 -64.44 -44.76
C GLY A 15 50.52 -63.27 -43.75
N ARG A 16 50.76 -62.02 -44.17
CA ARG A 16 50.99 -60.88 -43.25
C ARG A 16 49.82 -59.92 -43.03
N LEU A 17 48.68 -60.12 -43.70
CA LEU A 17 47.52 -59.21 -43.59
C LEU A 17 46.53 -59.60 -42.48
N ARG A 18 46.53 -60.85 -41.98
CA ARG A 18 45.62 -61.30 -40.92
C ARG A 18 45.92 -60.73 -39.52
N GLY A 19 47.17 -60.34 -39.23
CA GLY A 19 47.55 -59.77 -37.92
C GLY A 19 47.26 -58.27 -37.74
N LYS A 20 47.11 -57.51 -38.84
CA LYS A 20 46.85 -56.05 -38.78
C LYS A 20 45.36 -55.70 -38.72
N ALA A 21 44.49 -56.57 -39.22
CA ALA A 21 43.04 -56.39 -39.17
C ALA A 21 42.49 -56.43 -37.73
N GLY A 22 43.01 -57.32 -36.87
CA GLY A 22 42.60 -57.40 -35.47
C GLY A 22 43.01 -56.18 -34.64
N GLN A 23 44.23 -55.67 -34.86
CA GLN A 23 44.72 -54.48 -34.16
C GLN A 23 43.99 -53.20 -34.63
N ALA A 24 43.66 -53.11 -35.92
CA ALA A 24 42.86 -52.01 -36.46
C ALA A 24 41.42 -52.02 -35.94
N ILE A 25 40.79 -53.19 -35.78
CA ILE A 25 39.46 -53.32 -35.17
C ILE A 25 39.47 -52.88 -33.70
N VAL A 26 40.49 -53.27 -32.93
CA VAL A 26 40.62 -52.85 -31.52
C VAL A 26 40.84 -51.34 -31.40
N LEU A 27 41.67 -50.76 -32.26
CA LEU A 27 41.88 -49.30 -32.30
C LEU A 27 40.62 -48.55 -32.73
N LEU A 28 39.93 -49.02 -33.76
CA LEU A 28 38.66 -48.44 -34.22
C LEU A 28 37.58 -48.51 -33.11
N ALA A 29 37.49 -49.63 -32.40
CA ALA A 29 36.57 -49.79 -31.28
C ALA A 29 36.91 -48.85 -30.12
N LEU A 30 38.19 -48.72 -29.75
CA LEU A 30 38.64 -47.79 -28.72
C LEU A 30 38.40 -46.33 -29.09
N THR A 31 38.77 -45.91 -30.31
CA THR A 31 38.57 -44.54 -30.78
C THR A 31 37.08 -44.23 -30.98
N GLY A 32 36.30 -45.18 -31.51
CA GLY A 32 34.85 -45.03 -31.63
C GLY A 32 34.16 -44.87 -30.27
N THR A 33 34.53 -45.68 -29.28
CA THR A 33 34.00 -45.58 -27.91
C THR A 33 34.40 -44.26 -27.26
N LEU A 34 35.62 -43.78 -27.48
CA LEU A 34 36.09 -42.48 -26.98
C LEU A 34 35.31 -41.31 -27.59
N LEU A 35 35.07 -41.33 -28.91
CA LEU A 35 34.30 -40.30 -29.60
C LEU A 35 32.83 -40.28 -29.17
N ILE A 36 32.21 -41.45 -29.03
CA ILE A 36 30.84 -41.59 -28.51
C ILE A 36 30.77 -41.11 -27.06
N GLY A 37 31.75 -41.46 -26.22
CA GLY A 37 31.86 -40.96 -24.85
C GLY A 37 32.00 -39.44 -24.80
N GLY A 38 32.82 -38.84 -25.66
CA GLY A 38 32.99 -37.38 -25.74
C GLY A 38 31.71 -36.65 -26.16
N VAL A 39 31.02 -37.14 -27.19
CA VAL A 39 29.70 -36.59 -27.60
C VAL A 39 28.66 -36.78 -26.50
N GLY A 40 28.68 -37.94 -25.84
CA GLY A 40 27.75 -38.25 -24.75
C GLY A 40 27.89 -37.30 -23.56
N ILE A 41 29.12 -37.04 -23.14
CA ILE A 41 29.42 -36.04 -22.11
C ILE A 41 28.89 -34.66 -22.54
N ALA A 42 29.16 -34.24 -23.78
CA ALA A 42 28.74 -32.92 -24.27
C ALA A 42 27.21 -32.76 -24.29
N VAL A 43 26.48 -33.75 -24.79
CA VAL A 43 25.01 -33.71 -24.88
C VAL A 43 24.38 -33.79 -23.49
N ASP A 44 24.80 -34.73 -22.65
CA ASP A 44 24.22 -34.91 -21.32
C ASP A 44 24.49 -33.69 -20.41
N LEU A 45 25.69 -33.08 -20.50
CA LEU A 45 25.98 -31.81 -19.83
C LEU A 45 25.15 -30.65 -20.38
N ALA A 46 24.98 -30.55 -21.70
CA ALA A 46 24.17 -29.50 -22.32
C ALA A 46 22.70 -29.60 -21.88
N VAL A 47 22.13 -30.81 -21.85
CA VAL A 47 20.77 -31.07 -21.37
C VAL A 47 20.64 -30.69 -19.89
N GLY A 48 21.58 -31.11 -19.05
CA GLY A 48 21.58 -30.74 -17.63
C GLY A 48 21.74 -29.24 -17.39
N TYR A 49 22.54 -28.56 -18.22
CA TYR A 49 22.69 -27.10 -18.18
C TYR A 49 21.38 -26.37 -18.55
N VAL A 50 20.66 -26.84 -19.58
CA VAL A 50 19.34 -26.31 -19.94
C VAL A 50 18.35 -26.49 -18.78
N TYR A 51 18.32 -27.66 -18.14
CA TYR A 51 17.48 -27.87 -16.97
C TYR A 51 17.87 -27.03 -15.76
N SER A 52 19.16 -26.72 -15.61
CA SER A 52 19.65 -25.77 -14.60
C SER A 52 19.08 -24.38 -14.83
N ILE A 53 19.16 -23.85 -16.06
CA ILE A 53 18.59 -22.53 -16.39
C ILE A 53 17.07 -22.53 -16.19
N ALA A 54 16.38 -23.60 -16.61
CA ALA A 54 14.94 -23.72 -16.40
C ALA A 54 14.58 -23.73 -14.90
N ALA A 55 15.32 -24.46 -14.07
CA ALA A 55 15.10 -24.52 -12.63
C ALA A 55 15.37 -23.17 -11.95
N GLU A 56 16.39 -22.43 -12.40
CA GLU A 56 16.69 -21.10 -11.89
C GLU A 56 15.57 -20.10 -12.19
N ARG A 57 15.08 -20.09 -13.44
CA ARG A 57 13.93 -19.26 -13.84
C ARG A 57 12.66 -19.62 -13.06
N ALA A 58 12.38 -20.92 -12.92
CA ALA A 58 11.24 -21.40 -12.15
C ALA A 58 11.34 -21.01 -10.66
N ALA A 59 12.53 -21.15 -10.06
CA ALA A 59 12.77 -20.74 -8.67
C ALA A 59 12.58 -19.23 -8.48
N ALA A 60 13.09 -18.40 -9.40
CA ALA A 60 12.93 -16.95 -9.35
C ALA A 60 11.47 -16.52 -9.50
N ALA A 61 10.74 -17.09 -10.48
CA ALA A 61 9.31 -16.82 -10.68
C ALA A 61 8.47 -17.26 -9.47
N ALA A 62 8.75 -18.45 -8.91
CA ALA A 62 8.10 -18.95 -7.72
C ALA A 62 8.37 -18.08 -6.48
N ALA A 63 9.62 -17.63 -6.30
CA ALA A 63 9.96 -16.73 -5.19
C ALA A 63 9.24 -15.37 -5.33
N LEU A 64 9.22 -14.76 -6.52
CA LEU A 64 8.55 -13.48 -6.75
C LEU A 64 7.03 -13.55 -6.60
N SER A 65 6.40 -14.64 -7.05
CA SER A 65 4.95 -14.83 -6.92
C SER A 65 4.51 -15.13 -5.48
N GLY A 66 5.31 -15.85 -4.71
CA GLY A 66 5.00 -16.18 -3.32
C GLY A 66 5.35 -15.07 -2.32
N VAL A 67 6.39 -14.27 -2.57
CA VAL A 67 6.91 -13.33 -1.56
C VAL A 67 5.91 -12.22 -1.18
N VAL A 68 4.96 -11.89 -2.05
CA VAL A 68 3.92 -10.88 -1.77
C VAL A 68 2.97 -11.26 -0.63
N PHE A 69 3.00 -12.52 -0.19
CA PHE A 69 2.24 -13.05 0.95
C PHE A 69 3.05 -13.07 2.26
N MET A 70 4.33 -12.69 2.21
CA MET A 70 5.18 -12.61 3.40
C MET A 70 4.95 -11.30 4.17
N PRO A 71 5.16 -11.28 5.50
CA PRO A 71 5.52 -12.42 6.36
C PRO A 71 4.31 -13.24 6.85
N ASP A 72 3.10 -12.69 6.76
CA ASP A 72 1.98 -13.15 7.59
C ASP A 72 1.19 -14.32 6.99
N GLN A 73 1.37 -14.63 5.69
CA GLN A 73 0.58 -15.62 4.96
C GLN A 73 1.51 -16.66 4.29
N PHE A 74 2.38 -17.30 5.07
CA PHE A 74 3.33 -18.27 4.54
C PHE A 74 2.66 -19.59 4.09
N THR A 75 1.74 -20.12 4.90
CA THR A 75 1.07 -21.42 4.70
C THR A 75 -0.42 -21.30 4.38
N PRO A 76 -1.09 -22.36 3.87
CA PRO A 76 -2.53 -22.33 3.58
C PRO A 76 -3.42 -22.08 4.80
N ALA A 77 -2.93 -22.42 6.00
CA ALA A 77 -3.61 -22.14 7.27
C ALA A 77 -3.59 -20.65 7.63
N GLN A 78 -2.64 -19.89 7.08
CA GLN A 78 -2.47 -18.45 7.28
C GLN A 78 -3.02 -17.63 6.11
N ALA A 79 -3.46 -18.28 5.02
CA ALA A 79 -4.09 -17.60 3.90
C ALA A 79 -5.32 -16.81 4.37
N ILE A 80 -5.60 -15.68 3.71
CA ILE A 80 -6.79 -14.87 3.99
C ILE A 80 -7.65 -14.79 2.72
N PRO A 81 -8.82 -15.46 2.66
CA PRO A 81 -9.37 -16.41 3.64
C PRO A 81 -8.58 -17.73 3.72
N VAL A 82 -8.73 -18.47 4.83
CA VAL A 82 -8.04 -19.76 5.04
C VAL A 82 -8.42 -20.75 3.95
N GLY A 83 -7.43 -21.44 3.39
CA GLY A 83 -7.64 -22.43 2.32
C GLY A 83 -7.91 -21.84 0.93
N SER A 84 -7.77 -20.52 0.75
CA SER A 84 -7.95 -19.86 -0.56
C SER A 84 -6.81 -20.11 -1.55
N ARG A 85 -5.73 -20.78 -1.14
CA ARG A 85 -4.45 -20.90 -1.90
C ARG A 85 -3.81 -19.54 -2.20
N ASN A 86 -4.16 -18.51 -1.43
CA ASN A 86 -3.55 -17.18 -1.44
C ASN A 86 -2.49 -17.07 -0.34
N ASP A 87 -1.47 -17.92 -0.41
CA ASP A 87 -0.35 -17.92 0.52
C ASP A 87 0.98 -18.11 -0.23
N ALA A 88 2.09 -17.86 0.45
CA ALA A 88 3.41 -17.89 -0.16
C ALA A 88 3.76 -19.28 -0.71
N THR A 89 3.38 -20.36 -0.01
CA THR A 89 3.72 -21.72 -0.42
C THR A 89 2.92 -22.19 -1.64
N ASP A 90 1.60 -22.06 -1.62
CA ASP A 90 0.75 -22.49 -2.74
C ASP A 90 1.04 -21.67 -3.99
N ARG A 91 1.26 -20.36 -3.87
CA ARG A 91 1.58 -19.49 -5.00
C ARG A 91 2.95 -19.77 -5.62
N ALA A 92 3.95 -20.04 -4.79
CA ALA A 92 5.26 -20.46 -5.27
C ALA A 92 5.18 -21.81 -6.02
N ILE A 93 4.40 -22.76 -5.51
CA ILE A 93 4.22 -24.08 -6.14
C ILE A 93 3.48 -23.95 -7.48
N ASP A 94 2.37 -23.21 -7.51
CA ASP A 94 1.58 -23.01 -8.72
C ASP A 94 2.41 -22.33 -9.82
N GLU A 95 3.26 -21.36 -9.46
CA GLU A 95 4.08 -20.64 -10.43
C GLU A 95 5.27 -21.48 -10.94
N ALA A 96 5.93 -22.25 -10.08
CA ALA A 96 6.96 -23.20 -10.55
C ALA A 96 6.36 -24.30 -11.44
N LYS A 97 5.13 -24.75 -11.16
CA LYS A 97 4.38 -25.68 -12.02
C LYS A 97 4.10 -25.09 -13.40
N ARG A 98 3.70 -23.81 -13.49
CA ARG A 98 3.56 -23.09 -14.78
C ARG A 98 4.87 -23.01 -15.56
N ASN A 99 6.01 -23.01 -14.86
CA ASN A 99 7.34 -23.03 -15.45
C ASN A 99 7.85 -24.46 -15.76
N GLY A 100 6.97 -25.47 -15.78
CA GLY A 100 7.29 -26.84 -16.20
C GLY A 100 7.86 -27.73 -15.10
N PHE A 101 7.76 -27.31 -13.84
CA PHE A 101 8.16 -28.11 -12.67
C PHE A 101 6.92 -28.52 -11.88
N ASP A 102 6.23 -29.57 -12.31
CA ASP A 102 5.08 -30.11 -11.57
C ASP A 102 5.56 -31.08 -10.48
N PRO A 103 5.28 -30.85 -9.17
CA PRO A 103 5.60 -31.80 -8.10
C PRO A 103 4.97 -33.19 -8.28
N ALA A 104 3.93 -33.31 -9.12
CA ALA A 104 3.33 -34.60 -9.46
C ALA A 104 4.23 -35.45 -10.39
N ASP A 105 5.27 -34.88 -11.00
CA ASP A 105 6.25 -35.60 -11.83
C ASP A 105 7.24 -36.38 -10.96
N ALA A 106 6.76 -37.49 -10.41
CA ALA A 106 7.57 -38.42 -9.62
C ALA A 106 8.65 -39.14 -10.45
N ALA A 107 8.43 -39.29 -11.76
CA ALA A 107 9.39 -39.95 -12.66
C ALA A 107 10.70 -39.16 -12.77
N ASN A 108 10.61 -37.83 -12.82
CA ASN A 108 11.77 -36.94 -12.82
C ASN A 108 12.13 -36.39 -11.44
N ALA A 109 11.52 -36.91 -10.37
CA ALA A 109 11.73 -36.47 -8.98
C ALA A 109 11.67 -34.93 -8.83
N VAL A 110 10.68 -34.31 -9.47
CA VAL A 110 10.50 -32.86 -9.39
C VAL A 110 10.10 -32.47 -7.96
N SER A 111 10.76 -31.48 -7.39
CA SER A 111 10.42 -30.96 -6.06
C SER A 111 10.51 -29.45 -6.00
N ILE A 112 9.54 -28.83 -5.34
CA ILE A 112 9.51 -27.40 -5.04
C ILE A 112 9.47 -27.24 -3.53
N SER A 113 10.38 -26.44 -2.98
CA SER A 113 10.50 -26.22 -1.55
C SER A 113 10.57 -24.72 -1.24
N PRO A 114 9.42 -24.08 -0.98
CA PRO A 114 9.36 -22.74 -0.41
C PRO A 114 9.73 -22.78 1.07
N SER A 115 10.47 -21.77 1.54
CA SER A 115 10.96 -21.68 2.91
C SER A 115 11.16 -20.23 3.32
N VAL A 116 10.86 -19.91 4.58
CA VAL A 116 11.18 -18.60 5.17
C VAL A 116 12.69 -18.44 5.31
N VAL A 117 13.20 -17.23 5.13
CA VAL A 117 14.62 -16.93 5.36
C VAL A 117 14.84 -16.58 6.83
N PRO A 118 15.69 -17.32 7.58
CA PRO A 118 15.95 -17.02 8.98
C PRO A 118 16.42 -15.58 9.20
N GLY A 119 15.80 -14.87 10.14
CA GLY A 119 16.10 -13.46 10.44
C GLY A 119 15.59 -12.45 9.40
N ARG A 120 14.89 -12.89 8.35
CA ARG A 120 14.30 -12.04 7.30
C ARG A 120 12.87 -12.48 7.02
N SER A 121 11.94 -12.06 7.87
CA SER A 121 10.52 -12.46 7.79
C SER A 121 9.84 -12.06 6.48
N ASN A 122 10.33 -11.01 5.82
CA ASN A 122 9.82 -10.51 4.56
C ASN A 122 10.47 -11.16 3.32
N GLN A 123 11.23 -12.23 3.49
CA GLN A 123 11.91 -12.93 2.38
C GLN A 123 11.42 -14.36 2.24
N LEU A 124 11.26 -14.78 0.98
CA LEU A 124 10.90 -16.13 0.60
C LEU A 124 12.03 -16.75 -0.22
N ARG A 125 12.53 -17.90 0.23
CA ARG A 125 13.44 -18.73 -0.55
C ARG A 125 12.67 -19.88 -1.17
N VAL A 126 12.76 -20.04 -2.48
CA VAL A 126 12.20 -21.20 -3.18
C VAL A 126 13.33 -22.01 -3.80
N THR A 127 13.36 -23.32 -3.52
CA THR A 127 14.28 -24.26 -4.15
C THR A 127 13.50 -25.17 -5.09
N VAL A 128 13.90 -25.19 -6.37
CA VAL A 128 13.32 -26.05 -7.41
C VAL A 128 14.36 -27.07 -7.83
N SER A 129 13.97 -28.33 -7.91
CA SER A 129 14.87 -29.39 -8.34
C SER A 129 14.18 -30.44 -9.20
N ARG A 130 14.98 -31.14 -10.01
CA ARG A 130 14.57 -32.29 -10.83
C ARG A 130 15.76 -33.17 -11.14
N ASN A 131 15.53 -34.40 -11.55
CA ASN A 131 16.55 -35.24 -12.17
C ASN A 131 16.73 -34.86 -13.65
N ALA A 132 17.98 -34.73 -14.07
CA ALA A 132 18.37 -34.59 -15.46
C ALA A 132 18.69 -36.00 -16.01
N PRO A 133 18.04 -36.42 -17.11
CA PRO A 133 18.36 -37.68 -17.76
C PRO A 133 19.78 -37.64 -18.34
N VAL A 134 20.42 -38.80 -18.35
CA VAL A 134 21.66 -39.05 -19.08
C VAL A 134 21.32 -40.05 -20.17
N PHE A 135 21.62 -39.74 -21.43
CA PHE A 135 21.23 -40.58 -22.57
C PHE A 135 22.40 -41.41 -23.09
N PHE A 136 23.59 -40.83 -23.11
CA PHE A 136 24.78 -41.48 -23.65
C PHE A 136 25.71 -41.97 -22.54
N MET A 137 25.78 -41.24 -21.44
CA MET A 137 26.57 -41.63 -20.28
C MET A 137 25.98 -42.82 -19.52
N GLU A 138 24.70 -43.15 -19.75
CA GLU A 138 24.07 -44.36 -19.23
C GLU A 138 24.79 -45.63 -19.70
N ILE A 139 25.33 -45.64 -20.93
CA ILE A 139 26.13 -46.75 -21.50
C ILE A 139 27.40 -47.00 -20.66
N PHE A 140 27.90 -45.97 -19.98
CA PHE A 140 29.07 -46.02 -19.10
C PHE A 140 28.69 -46.18 -17.62
N GLY A 141 27.42 -46.48 -17.30
CA GLY A 141 26.94 -46.73 -15.94
C GLY A 141 26.59 -45.47 -15.14
N PHE A 142 26.60 -44.28 -15.76
CA PHE A 142 26.15 -43.07 -15.08
C PHE A 142 24.63 -43.06 -14.92
N GLN A 143 24.17 -42.55 -13.78
CA GLN A 143 22.75 -42.43 -13.44
C GLN A 143 22.27 -40.99 -13.66
N PRO A 144 20.96 -40.76 -13.86
CA PRO A 144 20.38 -39.42 -13.80
C PRO A 144 20.81 -38.70 -12.53
N TYR A 145 21.16 -37.42 -12.64
CA TYR A 145 21.64 -36.62 -11.52
C TYR A 145 20.69 -35.47 -11.22
N ARG A 146 20.68 -35.03 -9.96
CA ARG A 146 19.74 -34.00 -9.50
C ARG A 146 20.27 -32.60 -9.78
N VAL A 147 19.52 -31.85 -10.56
CA VAL A 147 19.71 -30.41 -10.78
C VAL A 147 18.84 -29.67 -9.77
N SER A 148 19.43 -28.72 -9.04
CA SER A 148 18.74 -27.94 -8.01
C SER A 148 19.17 -26.47 -8.08
N ARG A 149 18.20 -25.56 -8.04
CA ARG A 149 18.41 -24.12 -8.01
C ARG A 149 17.51 -23.48 -6.98
N ALA A 150 18.00 -22.43 -6.35
CA ALA A 150 17.25 -21.68 -5.36
C ALA A 150 17.30 -20.19 -5.71
N ALA A 151 16.18 -19.51 -5.49
CA ALA A 151 16.10 -18.06 -5.57
C ALA A 151 15.51 -17.52 -4.26
N VAL A 152 15.88 -16.30 -3.92
CA VAL A 152 15.33 -15.56 -2.80
C VAL A 152 14.71 -14.29 -3.34
N ALA A 153 13.47 -14.03 -2.98
CA ALA A 153 12.81 -12.76 -3.22
C ALA A 153 12.53 -12.08 -1.87
N ALA A 154 12.49 -10.75 -1.88
CA ALA A 154 12.14 -9.94 -0.73
C ALA A 154 10.88 -9.12 -1.03
N TYR A 155 10.03 -9.00 -0.03
CA TYR A 155 8.87 -8.12 -0.04
C TYR A 155 9.16 -6.90 0.82
N LEU A 156 8.99 -5.71 0.25
CA LEU A 156 9.00 -4.47 1.02
C LEU A 156 7.55 -4.03 1.19
N PRO A 157 7.03 -3.98 2.44
CA PRO A 157 5.70 -3.45 2.63
C PRO A 157 5.61 -1.99 2.15
N PRO A 158 4.43 -1.47 1.84
CA PRO A 158 4.28 -0.04 1.65
C PRO A 158 4.68 0.73 2.91
N ILE A 159 5.47 1.79 2.76
CA ILE A 159 5.79 2.71 3.85
C ILE A 159 4.49 3.43 4.21
N SER A 160 4.10 3.35 5.48
CA SER A 160 2.95 4.10 5.97
C SER A 160 3.40 5.50 6.36
N LEU A 161 2.64 6.50 5.93
CA LEU A 161 2.88 7.91 6.18
C LEU A 161 2.20 8.34 7.48
N GLY A 162 2.82 9.27 8.19
CA GLY A 162 2.52 9.51 9.60
C GLY A 162 3.25 8.51 10.51
N GLN A 163 3.30 8.80 11.81
CA GLN A 163 3.76 7.79 12.75
C GLN A 163 2.66 6.74 12.99
N PRO A 164 2.99 5.45 13.01
CA PRO A 164 2.09 4.44 13.54
C PRO A 164 1.78 4.75 15.02
N GLY A 165 0.53 5.14 15.25
CA GLY A 165 -0.07 5.33 16.56
C GLY A 165 -1.55 5.05 16.46
N ASN A 166 -2.30 5.17 17.55
CA ASN A 166 -3.73 4.92 17.49
C ASN A 166 -4.54 6.11 16.96
N GLN A 167 -3.92 7.24 16.62
CA GLN A 167 -4.57 8.42 16.06
C GLN A 167 -3.66 9.11 15.03
N LEU A 168 -4.26 9.58 13.94
CA LEU A 168 -3.63 10.37 12.89
C LEU A 168 -4.44 11.67 12.68
N GLY A 169 -3.74 12.81 12.70
CA GLY A 169 -4.35 14.13 12.79
C GLY A 169 -4.84 14.49 14.20
N SER A 170 -5.28 15.73 14.38
CA SER A 170 -5.73 16.28 15.67
C SER A 170 -7.19 16.71 15.62
N THR A 171 -7.86 16.57 16.76
CA THR A 171 -9.15 17.24 17.02
C THR A 171 -8.95 18.73 17.23
N VAL A 172 -10.03 19.51 17.22
CA VAL A 172 -9.93 20.98 17.34
C VAL A 172 -9.31 21.39 18.69
N SER A 173 -9.62 20.66 19.76
CA SER A 173 -9.08 20.91 21.10
C SER A 173 -7.62 20.47 21.27
N GLN A 174 -7.15 19.50 20.48
CA GLN A 174 -5.77 19.00 20.54
C GLN A 174 -4.78 19.88 19.79
N LEU A 175 -5.21 20.64 18.78
CA LEU A 175 -4.31 21.44 17.94
C LEU A 175 -3.42 22.38 18.77
N GLY A 176 -2.12 22.36 18.53
CA GLY A 176 -1.14 23.17 19.25
C GLY A 176 -0.84 22.70 20.68
N SER A 177 -1.36 21.55 21.14
CA SER A 177 -1.13 21.05 22.50
C SER A 177 0.23 20.35 22.71
N GLY A 178 1.12 20.32 21.70
CA GLY A 178 2.35 19.53 21.71
C GLY A 178 2.15 18.07 21.28
N ASN A 179 3.17 17.21 21.46
CA ASN A 179 3.11 15.75 21.17
C ASN A 179 2.61 15.39 19.76
N SER A 180 3.05 16.11 18.74
CA SER A 180 2.63 15.95 17.32
C SER A 180 1.19 16.36 17.00
N ASN A 181 0.47 17.04 17.92
CA ASN A 181 -0.87 17.57 17.65
C ASN A 181 -0.84 18.92 16.93
N PHE A 182 -0.23 18.95 15.75
CA PHE A 182 0.04 20.19 15.01
C PHE A 182 -0.61 20.21 13.62
N TYR A 183 -1.40 19.18 13.29
CA TYR A 183 -2.01 19.04 11.99
C TYR A 183 -3.33 18.29 12.08
N PHE A 184 -4.16 18.49 11.06
CA PHE A 184 -5.31 17.63 10.78
C PHE A 184 -5.22 17.11 9.35
N MET A 185 -5.93 16.03 9.07
CA MET A 185 -6.02 15.48 7.71
C MET A 185 -6.85 16.42 6.85
N ARG A 186 -6.39 16.66 5.62
CA ARG A 186 -7.08 17.54 4.67
C ARG A 186 -7.42 16.82 3.38
N THR A 187 -8.53 17.22 2.77
CA THR A 187 -8.87 16.85 1.39
C THR A 187 -9.72 17.96 0.80
N GLU A 188 -9.52 18.19 -0.49
CA GLU A 188 -10.12 19.33 -1.18
C GLU A 188 -11.30 18.92 -2.08
N GLY A 189 -12.20 19.87 -2.29
CA GLY A 189 -13.27 19.75 -3.27
C GLY A 189 -12.73 19.82 -4.71
N TRP A 190 -13.49 19.27 -5.65
CA TRP A 190 -13.10 19.20 -7.06
C TRP A 190 -12.78 20.56 -7.69
N ALA A 191 -13.49 21.62 -7.31
CA ALA A 191 -13.32 22.95 -7.87
C ALA A 191 -12.22 23.77 -7.19
N THR A 192 -11.65 23.24 -6.10
CA THR A 192 -10.53 23.88 -5.44
C THR A 192 -9.29 23.88 -6.33
N ASP A 193 -8.41 24.85 -6.16
CA ASP A 193 -7.11 24.84 -6.82
C ASP A 193 -6.19 23.82 -6.16
N ARG A 194 -5.36 23.12 -6.94
CA ARG A 194 -4.35 22.23 -6.36
C ARG A 194 -3.30 23.00 -5.55
N ALA A 195 -3.13 24.30 -5.77
CA ALA A 195 -2.37 25.22 -4.92
C ALA A 195 -2.94 25.43 -3.51
N GLN A 196 -3.92 24.62 -3.08
CA GLN A 196 -4.42 24.58 -1.71
C GLN A 196 -3.89 23.36 -0.94
N GLY A 197 -2.81 22.72 -1.42
CA GLY A 197 -2.14 21.60 -0.77
C GLY A 197 -2.58 20.19 -1.16
N ASP A 198 -3.72 20.00 -1.84
CA ASP A 198 -4.19 18.68 -2.29
C ASP A 198 -3.81 18.41 -3.75
N ALA A 199 -2.83 17.54 -3.94
CA ALA A 199 -2.26 17.21 -5.24
C ALA A 199 -3.20 16.38 -6.15
N TYR A 200 -4.20 15.69 -5.58
CA TYR A 200 -4.85 14.54 -6.23
C TYR A 200 -6.35 14.69 -6.40
N THR A 201 -7.04 15.21 -5.39
CA THR A 201 -8.52 15.27 -5.33
C THR A 201 -9.11 16.36 -6.24
N PRO A 202 -8.52 17.57 -6.33
CA PRO A 202 -9.06 18.63 -7.19
C PRO A 202 -9.01 18.32 -8.69
N ASP A 203 -9.66 19.16 -9.50
CA ASP A 203 -9.75 18.96 -10.95
C ASP A 203 -8.35 18.86 -11.59
N PRO A 204 -8.01 17.70 -12.21
CA PRO A 204 -6.71 17.52 -12.85
C PRO A 204 -6.50 18.38 -14.09
N ASN A 205 -7.55 18.96 -14.67
CA ASN A 205 -7.47 19.73 -15.91
C ASN A 205 -7.53 21.25 -15.69
N GLY A 206 -7.73 21.70 -14.45
CA GLY A 206 -7.95 23.09 -14.09
C GLY A 206 -6.94 23.64 -13.08
N GLY A 207 -7.12 24.91 -12.70
CA GLY A 207 -6.34 25.60 -11.67
C GLY A 207 -5.16 26.44 -12.18
N ALA A 208 -4.67 27.33 -11.32
CA ALA A 208 -3.52 28.21 -11.50
C ALA A 208 -2.21 27.44 -11.72
N LEU A 209 -2.11 26.23 -11.17
CA LEU A 209 -0.98 25.33 -11.37
C LEU A 209 -1.06 24.50 -12.66
N GLY A 210 -2.11 24.65 -13.47
CA GLY A 210 -2.28 23.93 -14.73
C GLY A 210 -2.62 22.44 -14.57
N ALA A 211 -2.65 21.72 -15.69
CA ALA A 211 -3.11 20.34 -15.73
C ALA A 211 -2.08 19.34 -15.14
N SER A 212 -2.58 18.26 -14.54
CA SER A 212 -1.78 17.13 -14.05
C SER A 212 -2.41 15.79 -14.38
N SER A 213 -1.54 14.81 -14.61
CA SER A 213 -1.91 13.42 -14.78
C SER A 213 -1.87 12.60 -13.47
N ASP A 214 -1.44 13.20 -12.37
CA ASP A 214 -1.32 12.52 -11.08
C ASP A 214 -2.67 12.04 -10.58
N VAL A 215 -2.70 10.88 -9.95
CA VAL A 215 -3.87 10.27 -9.30
C VAL A 215 -3.42 9.67 -7.97
N HIS A 216 -4.36 9.40 -7.08
CA HIS A 216 -4.04 8.65 -5.86
C HIS A 216 -3.40 7.32 -6.22
N SER A 217 -2.41 6.92 -5.42
CA SER A 217 -1.65 5.69 -5.66
C SER A 217 -2.55 4.45 -5.62
N ILE A 218 -3.60 4.49 -4.79
CA ILE A 218 -4.66 3.50 -4.73
C ILE A 218 -5.89 4.08 -5.44
N SER A 219 -6.09 3.70 -6.70
CA SER A 219 -7.19 4.16 -7.54
C SER A 219 -7.45 3.22 -8.72
N TYR A 220 -8.67 3.25 -9.23
CA TYR A 220 -9.01 2.53 -10.46
C TYR A 220 -8.23 3.10 -11.67
N SER A 221 -8.05 4.42 -11.73
CA SER A 221 -7.30 5.10 -12.80
C SER A 221 -5.83 4.70 -12.84
N ASN A 222 -5.23 4.36 -11.69
CA ASN A 222 -3.87 3.81 -11.61
C ASN A 222 -3.82 2.29 -11.82
N GLY A 223 -4.96 1.64 -12.03
CA GLY A 223 -5.06 0.18 -12.18
C GLY A 223 -4.72 -0.60 -10.91
N THR A 224 -4.68 0.06 -9.75
CA THR A 224 -4.25 -0.55 -8.48
C THR A 224 -5.39 -1.06 -7.63
N GLU A 225 -6.65 -0.75 -7.95
CA GLU A 225 -7.83 -1.35 -7.33
C GLU A 225 -8.97 -1.59 -8.34
N PRO A 226 -9.91 -2.51 -8.05
CA PRO A 226 -11.10 -2.71 -8.88
C PRO A 226 -11.99 -1.47 -8.94
N ARG A 227 -12.75 -1.34 -10.02
CA ARG A 227 -13.70 -0.23 -10.17
C ARG A 227 -14.85 -0.33 -9.17
N ASP A 228 -15.10 0.75 -8.44
CA ASP A 228 -16.28 0.93 -7.61
C ASP A 228 -17.00 2.22 -8.03
N THR A 229 -18.23 2.07 -8.55
CA THR A 229 -19.05 3.19 -9.05
C THR A 229 -19.60 4.09 -7.96
N THR A 230 -19.28 3.82 -6.69
CA THR A 230 -19.67 4.65 -5.54
C THR A 230 -18.54 5.54 -5.05
N VAL A 231 -17.36 5.52 -5.68
CA VAL A 231 -16.23 6.38 -5.29
C VAL A 231 -15.53 6.91 -6.53
N SER A 232 -14.63 7.89 -6.37
CA SER A 232 -13.91 8.48 -7.49
C SER A 232 -13.01 7.44 -8.18
N ASP A 233 -13.06 7.37 -9.51
CA ASP A 233 -12.16 6.53 -10.29
C ASP A 233 -10.69 6.98 -10.14
N ARG A 234 -10.44 8.23 -9.71
CA ARG A 234 -9.10 8.80 -9.45
C ARG A 234 -8.57 8.50 -8.04
N GLY A 235 -9.36 7.80 -7.23
CA GLY A 235 -9.03 7.42 -5.85
C GLY A 235 -9.40 8.46 -4.81
N GLY A 236 -8.98 8.22 -3.58
CA GLY A 236 -9.12 9.12 -2.42
C GLY A 236 -8.02 8.80 -1.41
N TYR A 237 -7.96 9.54 -0.29
CA TYR A 237 -6.96 9.28 0.74
C TYR A 237 -7.24 7.98 1.47
N ASN A 238 -6.23 7.11 1.58
CA ASN A 238 -6.36 5.81 2.21
C ASN A 238 -5.57 5.76 3.51
N TYR A 239 -6.18 5.16 4.54
CA TYR A 239 -5.56 4.93 5.84
C TYR A 239 -5.48 3.44 6.12
N ARG A 240 -4.25 2.96 6.36
CA ARG A 240 -4.00 1.62 6.87
C ARG A 240 -4.31 1.59 8.34
N ILE A 241 -5.16 0.65 8.73
CA ILE A 241 -5.58 0.45 10.11
C ILE A 241 -5.22 -0.99 10.50
N THR A 242 -4.45 -1.15 11.56
CA THR A 242 -4.18 -2.47 12.15
C THR A 242 -4.94 -2.57 13.45
N ILE A 243 -5.75 -3.62 13.61
CA ILE A 243 -6.44 -3.96 14.85
C ILE A 243 -5.77 -5.19 15.46
N GLY A 244 -5.41 -5.10 16.74
CA GLY A 244 -4.79 -6.21 17.47
C GLY A 244 -5.78 -7.29 17.91
N ASN A 245 -5.26 -8.32 18.57
CA ASN A 245 -6.03 -9.48 19.04
C ASN A 245 -7.18 -9.15 20.02
N ALA A 246 -7.09 -8.04 20.76
CA ALA A 246 -8.14 -7.56 21.66
C ALA A 246 -9.36 -6.98 20.92
N GLY A 247 -9.26 -6.81 19.60
CA GLY A 247 -10.23 -6.08 18.80
C GLY A 247 -10.11 -4.56 18.97
N GLY A 248 -10.94 -3.82 18.25
CA GLY A 248 -10.97 -2.36 18.34
C GLY A 248 -12.00 -1.72 17.43
N LEU A 249 -12.19 -0.42 17.58
CA LEU A 249 -13.07 0.40 16.77
C LEU A 249 -12.27 1.41 15.97
N VAL A 250 -12.79 1.77 14.81
CA VAL A 250 -12.30 2.90 14.00
C VAL A 250 -13.24 4.07 14.19
N GLN A 251 -12.69 5.25 14.41
CA GLN A 251 -13.46 6.47 14.53
C GLN A 251 -12.90 7.58 13.63
N ILE A 252 -13.82 8.37 13.08
CA ILE A 252 -13.53 9.55 12.26
C ILE A 252 -14.00 10.77 13.05
N TYR A 253 -13.10 11.72 13.23
CA TYR A 253 -13.42 13.01 13.82
C TYR A 253 -13.92 13.97 12.75
N ASN A 254 -14.96 14.73 13.07
CA ASN A 254 -15.55 15.73 12.18
C ASN A 254 -15.90 15.12 10.82
N ALA A 255 -16.83 14.16 10.79
CA ALA A 255 -17.14 13.41 9.58
C ALA A 255 -17.91 14.21 8.51
N ALA A 256 -18.61 15.29 8.88
CA ALA A 256 -19.24 16.19 7.91
C ALA A 256 -18.26 17.27 7.47
N PHE A 257 -18.32 17.73 6.21
CA PHE A 257 -17.81 19.07 5.90
C PHE A 257 -18.74 20.08 6.55
N SER A 258 -18.20 20.88 7.47
CA SER A 258 -18.99 21.64 8.44
C SER A 258 -18.37 23.01 8.74
N PRO A 259 -18.28 23.89 7.74
CA PRO A 259 -17.76 25.24 7.92
C PRO A 259 -18.54 25.98 9.02
N ASP A 260 -17.80 26.54 9.99
CA ASP A 260 -18.37 27.11 11.22
C ASP A 260 -17.81 28.49 11.59
N GLY A 261 -16.93 29.07 10.77
CA GLY A 261 -16.24 30.31 11.08
C GLY A 261 -15.04 30.07 11.99
N GLN A 262 -15.32 29.98 13.28
CA GLN A 262 -14.30 30.03 14.33
C GLN A 262 -14.74 29.24 15.56
N ASN A 263 -15.07 27.95 15.39
CA ASN A 263 -15.24 27.07 16.54
C ASN A 263 -13.90 26.45 16.96
N TYR A 264 -13.55 26.63 18.23
CA TYR A 264 -12.33 26.10 18.85
C TYR A 264 -12.61 24.94 19.81
N CYS A 265 -13.86 24.53 19.90
CA CYS A 265 -14.34 23.58 20.88
C CYS A 265 -14.89 22.33 20.20
N GLU A 266 -14.67 21.21 20.88
CA GLU A 266 -15.34 19.96 20.57
C GLU A 266 -16.87 20.18 20.66
N ASN A 267 -17.61 19.36 19.93
CA ASN A 267 -19.04 19.26 20.09
C ASN A 267 -19.37 18.35 21.28
N ASP A 268 -18.88 18.73 22.46
CA ASP A 268 -19.18 18.10 23.74
C ASP A 268 -19.99 19.08 24.61
N ASN A 269 -20.81 18.59 25.53
CA ASN A 269 -21.54 19.39 26.51
C ASN A 269 -22.59 20.41 26.01
N SER A 270 -23.77 20.35 26.63
CA SER A 270 -24.83 21.34 26.46
C SER A 270 -24.47 22.71 27.06
N VAL A 271 -23.57 22.72 28.04
CA VAL A 271 -23.07 23.94 28.69
C VAL A 271 -21.77 24.36 28.02
N ALA A 272 -21.79 25.49 27.30
CA ALA A 272 -20.65 26.01 26.54
C ALA A 272 -19.36 26.17 27.37
N ALA A 273 -19.47 26.48 28.67
CA ALA A 273 -18.32 26.63 29.57
C ALA A 273 -17.60 25.31 29.91
N ASN A 274 -18.29 24.18 29.76
CA ASN A 274 -17.79 22.85 30.10
C ASN A 274 -17.27 22.10 28.87
N ARG A 275 -17.24 22.74 27.70
CA ARG A 275 -16.73 22.13 26.46
C ARG A 275 -15.23 22.00 26.50
N THR A 276 -14.72 20.92 25.91
CA THR A 276 -13.29 20.78 25.67
C THR A 276 -12.91 21.71 24.52
N CYS A 277 -12.11 22.72 24.80
CA CYS A 277 -11.71 23.72 23.81
C CYS A 277 -10.21 23.83 23.72
N ASN A 278 -9.74 24.26 22.56
CA ASN A 278 -8.36 24.65 22.36
C ASN A 278 -8.01 25.78 23.35
N ALA A 279 -6.89 25.64 24.06
CA ALA A 279 -6.42 26.67 25.00
C ALA A 279 -5.97 27.96 24.28
N ASN A 280 -5.51 27.83 23.03
CA ASN A 280 -4.93 28.89 22.21
C ASN A 280 -5.88 29.34 21.09
N ARG A 281 -7.14 29.64 21.47
CA ARG A 281 -8.32 29.96 20.64
C ARG A 281 -8.14 30.98 19.49
N GLY A 282 -6.99 31.65 19.33
CA GLY A 282 -6.76 32.60 18.24
C GLY A 282 -5.99 32.02 17.04
N ASN A 283 -5.27 30.92 17.23
CA ASN A 283 -4.25 30.45 16.27
C ASN A 283 -4.52 29.04 15.74
N TYR A 284 -5.55 28.34 16.24
CA TYR A 284 -5.74 26.91 16.01
C TYR A 284 -7.25 26.57 15.90
N HIS A 285 -7.80 26.48 14.69
CA HIS A 285 -9.13 25.91 14.41
C HIS A 285 -9.07 24.99 13.17
N LEU A 286 -10.16 24.28 12.91
CA LEU A 286 -10.32 23.56 11.64
C LEU A 286 -10.72 24.58 10.57
N HIS A 287 -9.78 24.86 9.67
CA HIS A 287 -9.93 25.83 8.60
C HIS A 287 -10.76 25.27 7.42
N GLU A 288 -12.04 24.98 7.67
CA GLU A 288 -12.94 24.42 6.65
C GLU A 288 -13.61 25.51 5.78
N ASP A 289 -13.57 26.76 6.21
CA ASP A 289 -14.16 27.92 5.55
C ASP A 289 -13.15 28.98 5.12
N ASP A 290 -11.88 28.59 5.01
CA ASP A 290 -10.86 29.39 4.33
C ASP A 290 -11.35 29.77 2.92
N GLY A 291 -11.05 30.99 2.50
CA GLY A 291 -11.59 31.53 1.25
C GLY A 291 -10.96 30.89 0.00
N GLY A 292 -11.73 30.82 -1.08
CA GLY A 292 -11.21 30.52 -2.41
C GLY A 292 -10.98 29.03 -2.69
N PRO A 293 -11.94 28.32 -3.34
CA PRO A 293 -13.22 28.80 -3.89
C PRO A 293 -14.40 28.73 -2.91
N PHE A 294 -14.20 28.30 -1.65
CA PHE A 294 -15.31 28.21 -0.70
C PHE A 294 -15.96 29.57 -0.44
N ASN A 295 -17.29 29.57 -0.40
CA ASN A 295 -18.12 30.68 0.04
C ASN A 295 -19.45 30.14 0.56
N TYR A 296 -19.93 30.70 1.68
CA TYR A 296 -21.24 30.37 2.25
C TYR A 296 -22.39 30.70 1.28
N GLY A 297 -23.48 29.94 1.38
CA GLY A 297 -24.72 30.20 0.65
C GLY A 297 -24.78 29.65 -0.78
N THR A 298 -23.66 29.21 -1.35
CA THR A 298 -23.62 28.52 -2.64
C THR A 298 -23.55 27.02 -2.42
N LEU A 299 -24.66 26.29 -2.63
CA LEU A 299 -24.76 24.84 -2.40
C LEU A 299 -23.61 24.06 -3.05
N ALA A 300 -23.25 24.48 -4.26
CA ALA A 300 -22.26 23.81 -5.07
C ALA A 300 -20.85 23.82 -4.44
N ASN A 301 -20.56 24.77 -3.53
CA ASN A 301 -19.27 24.88 -2.84
C ASN A 301 -19.11 23.88 -1.69
N TYR A 302 -20.19 23.27 -1.22
CA TYR A 302 -20.13 22.27 -0.15
C TYR A 302 -19.84 20.88 -0.71
N ALA A 303 -19.24 20.02 0.12
CA ALA A 303 -18.95 18.64 -0.22
C ALA A 303 -19.59 17.67 0.76
N ALA A 304 -20.13 16.57 0.24
CA ALA A 304 -20.41 15.40 1.07
C ALA A 304 -19.14 14.59 1.23
N MET A 305 -18.99 13.92 2.37
CA MET A 305 -17.87 13.02 2.64
C MET A 305 -18.30 11.58 2.58
N ARG A 306 -17.45 10.72 2.03
CA ARG A 306 -17.66 9.27 2.02
C ARG A 306 -16.47 8.54 2.61
N TYR A 307 -16.76 7.71 3.59
CA TYR A 307 -15.81 6.90 4.33
C TYR A 307 -16.09 5.43 4.04
N SER A 308 -15.22 4.79 3.26
CA SER A 308 -15.37 3.38 2.87
C SER A 308 -14.36 2.54 3.65
N LEU A 309 -14.86 1.62 4.48
CA LEU A 309 -14.04 0.70 5.26
C LEU A 309 -13.96 -0.66 4.57
N TYR A 310 -12.74 -1.12 4.31
CA TYR A 310 -12.44 -2.41 3.70
C TYR A 310 -11.66 -3.30 4.67
N ARG A 311 -11.93 -4.61 4.64
CA ARG A 311 -10.99 -5.62 5.13
C ARG A 311 -9.90 -5.81 4.09
N VAL A 312 -8.64 -5.70 4.51
CA VAL A 312 -7.49 -5.96 3.64
C VAL A 312 -7.08 -7.42 3.80
N THR A 313 -7.13 -8.14 2.69
CA THR A 313 -6.70 -9.55 2.63
C THR A 313 -5.20 -9.66 2.37
N ASN A 314 -4.64 -8.77 1.56
CA ASN A 314 -3.21 -8.69 1.30
C ASN A 314 -2.78 -7.22 1.12
N ASN A 315 -1.65 -6.85 1.73
CA ASN A 315 -1.15 -5.47 1.74
C ASN A 315 -0.69 -4.94 0.37
N PHE A 316 -0.62 -5.78 -0.66
CA PHE A 316 -0.28 -5.40 -2.03
C PHE A 316 -1.44 -5.63 -3.01
N ILE A 317 -2.17 -6.73 -2.85
CA ILE A 317 -3.26 -7.11 -3.77
C ILE A 317 -4.58 -6.49 -3.32
N ARG A 318 -4.85 -5.26 -3.77
CA ARG A 318 -6.13 -4.56 -3.47
C ARG A 318 -7.35 -5.19 -4.13
N GLY A 319 -7.14 -5.97 -5.21
CA GLY A 319 -8.23 -6.70 -5.87
C GLY A 319 -8.96 -7.68 -4.96
N GLY A 320 -8.36 -8.06 -3.83
CA GLY A 320 -8.97 -8.90 -2.79
C GLY A 320 -9.51 -8.15 -1.59
N ASP A 321 -9.50 -6.81 -1.58
CA ASP A 321 -10.07 -6.03 -0.47
C ASP A 321 -11.60 -6.22 -0.43
N VAL A 322 -12.15 -6.41 0.76
CA VAL A 322 -13.58 -6.65 0.95
C VAL A 322 -14.23 -5.43 1.57
N LEU A 323 -15.12 -4.76 0.84
CA LEU A 323 -15.91 -3.64 1.39
C LEU A 323 -16.79 -4.14 2.54
N LEU A 324 -16.70 -3.48 3.70
CA LEU A 324 -17.47 -3.81 4.90
C LEU A 324 -18.56 -2.79 5.17
N ALA A 325 -18.21 -1.50 5.10
CA ALA A 325 -19.14 -0.41 5.37
C ALA A 325 -18.76 0.83 4.55
N GLN A 326 -19.77 1.64 4.24
CA GLN A 326 -19.62 2.91 3.58
C GLN A 326 -20.55 3.92 4.27
N LEU A 327 -19.94 4.86 5.00
CA LEU A 327 -20.61 5.96 5.65
C LEU A 327 -20.54 7.18 4.74
N THR A 328 -21.70 7.68 4.29
CA THR A 328 -21.81 8.94 3.56
C THR A 328 -22.41 10.00 4.48
N VAL A 329 -21.75 11.15 4.59
CA VAL A 329 -22.18 12.26 5.44
C VAL A 329 -22.35 13.51 4.57
N LEU A 330 -23.56 14.05 4.54
CA LEU A 330 -23.89 15.27 3.82
C LEU A 330 -23.38 16.51 4.58
N PRO A 331 -23.04 17.60 3.87
CA PRO A 331 -22.50 18.79 4.49
C PRO A 331 -23.54 19.55 5.31
N ILE A 332 -23.04 20.31 6.29
CA ILE A 332 -23.82 21.23 7.10
C ILE A 332 -23.24 22.65 7.02
N ASP A 333 -24.07 23.64 7.28
CA ASP A 333 -23.64 24.97 7.68
C ASP A 333 -23.75 25.07 9.21
N ALA A 334 -22.60 25.21 9.86
CA ALA A 334 -22.46 25.15 11.31
C ALA A 334 -22.17 26.52 11.94
N ARG A 335 -22.37 27.64 11.21
CA ARG A 335 -22.14 29.00 11.74
C ARG A 335 -22.97 29.33 12.99
N ASN A 336 -24.07 28.62 13.21
CA ASN A 336 -24.93 28.77 14.37
C ASN A 336 -24.60 27.78 15.51
N TYR A 337 -23.44 27.12 15.50
CA TYR A 337 -23.06 26.10 16.50
C TYR A 337 -23.20 26.56 17.97
N SER A 338 -23.08 27.87 18.21
CA SER A 338 -23.15 28.50 19.53
C SER A 338 -24.57 28.87 19.97
N GLN A 339 -25.56 28.76 19.08
CA GLN A 339 -26.95 29.09 19.38
C GLN A 339 -27.62 28.02 20.26
N ALA A 340 -28.69 28.39 20.96
CA ALA A 340 -29.42 27.47 21.82
C ALA A 340 -30.25 26.43 21.04
N SER A 341 -30.62 26.71 19.80
CA SER A 341 -31.38 25.81 18.92
C SER A 341 -31.08 26.12 17.45
N SER A 342 -31.43 25.20 16.55
CA SER A 342 -31.15 25.33 15.10
C SER A 342 -29.67 25.61 14.80
N GLN A 343 -28.78 24.93 15.53
CA GLN A 343 -27.34 25.12 15.44
C GLN A 343 -26.78 24.76 14.07
N TYR A 344 -27.37 23.76 13.43
CA TYR A 344 -26.88 23.20 12.18
C TYR A 344 -27.94 23.31 11.12
N ARG A 345 -27.53 23.71 9.92
CA ARG A 345 -28.41 23.74 8.76
C ARG A 345 -27.96 22.68 7.77
N ASN A 346 -28.88 21.78 7.42
CA ASN A 346 -28.67 20.83 6.33
C ASN A 346 -28.60 21.62 5.02
N VAL A 347 -27.46 21.56 4.34
CA VAL A 347 -27.21 22.33 3.12
C VAL A 347 -28.17 21.92 2.01
N ASN A 348 -28.51 20.64 1.92
CA ASN A 348 -29.28 20.09 0.80
C ASN A 348 -30.78 20.37 0.93
N THR A 349 -31.30 20.37 2.16
CA THR A 349 -32.74 20.55 2.41
C THR A 349 -33.10 21.94 2.95
N GLY A 350 -32.11 22.68 3.45
CA GLY A 350 -32.32 23.94 4.17
C GLY A 350 -32.90 23.79 5.58
N GLY A 351 -33.25 22.57 6.00
CA GLY A 351 -33.79 22.28 7.33
C GLY A 351 -32.75 22.51 8.43
N THR A 352 -33.21 22.90 9.62
CA THR A 352 -32.35 23.10 10.78
C THR A 352 -32.42 21.92 11.73
N ILE A 353 -31.31 21.61 12.38
CA ILE A 353 -31.17 20.57 13.38
C ILE A 353 -30.72 21.23 14.68
N THR A 354 -31.40 20.86 15.76
CA THR A 354 -31.01 21.26 17.11
C THR A 354 -30.16 20.16 17.74
N GLN A 355 -29.03 20.53 18.33
CA GLN A 355 -28.19 19.60 19.10
C GLN A 355 -28.94 19.14 20.36
N VAL A 356 -29.01 17.82 20.56
CA VAL A 356 -29.65 17.16 21.70
C VAL A 356 -28.60 16.45 22.54
N TYR A 357 -28.80 16.44 23.85
CA TYR A 357 -27.87 15.87 24.82
C TYR A 357 -28.56 14.87 25.76
N GLY A 358 -27.88 13.77 26.04
CA GLY A 358 -28.20 12.85 27.13
C GLY A 358 -27.32 13.20 28.34
N GLY A 359 -27.77 14.13 29.17
CA GLY A 359 -26.90 14.72 30.18
C GLY A 359 -25.91 15.70 29.53
N THR A 360 -24.61 15.43 29.66
CA THR A 360 -23.55 16.28 29.09
C THR A 360 -22.99 15.76 27.76
N THR A 361 -23.44 14.61 27.28
CA THR A 361 -22.96 14.03 26.01
C THR A 361 -23.96 14.28 24.89
N PRO A 362 -23.50 14.69 23.70
CA PRO A 362 -24.37 14.80 22.53
C PRO A 362 -24.93 13.42 22.16
N THR A 363 -26.18 13.41 21.69
CA THR A 363 -26.89 12.18 21.26
C THR A 363 -27.21 12.16 19.77
N ASN A 364 -27.12 13.32 19.11
CA ASN A 364 -27.18 13.50 17.67
C ASN A 364 -26.01 14.37 17.21
N MET A 365 -25.86 14.56 15.91
CA MET A 365 -24.88 15.47 15.30
C MET A 365 -23.43 15.17 15.72
N LEU A 366 -23.11 13.89 15.98
CA LEU A 366 -21.74 13.45 16.25
C LEU A 366 -20.82 13.60 15.03
N ILE A 367 -21.39 13.88 13.85
CA ILE A 367 -20.66 14.17 12.62
C ILE A 367 -19.93 15.52 12.64
N TYR A 368 -20.26 16.42 13.58
CA TYR A 368 -19.64 17.73 13.72
C TYR A 368 -18.78 17.78 14.98
N HIS A 369 -17.49 18.13 14.83
CA HIS A 369 -16.52 18.26 15.93
C HIS A 369 -16.63 17.15 17.00
N ASN A 370 -16.85 15.91 16.54
CA ASN A 370 -16.94 14.74 17.39
C ASN A 370 -16.58 13.48 16.58
N TRP A 371 -16.45 12.35 17.27
CA TRP A 371 -16.05 11.07 16.73
C TRP A 371 -17.26 10.21 16.36
N VAL A 372 -17.22 9.60 15.16
CA VAL A 372 -18.21 8.62 14.70
C VAL A 372 -17.54 7.35 14.18
N GLU A 373 -18.18 6.21 14.41
CA GLU A 373 -17.77 4.93 13.84
C GLU A 373 -18.37 4.73 12.43
N PRO A 374 -17.55 4.46 11.38
CA PRO A 374 -18.05 4.24 10.02
C PRO A 374 -18.78 2.90 9.84
N THR A 375 -18.85 2.07 10.88
CA THR A 375 -19.52 0.75 10.86
C THR A 375 -20.89 0.75 11.52
N SER A 376 -21.21 1.76 12.34
CA SER A 376 -22.41 1.72 13.19
C SER A 376 -23.14 3.06 13.35
N TYR A 377 -22.49 4.20 13.10
CA TYR A 377 -23.16 5.49 13.25
C TYR A 377 -24.19 5.74 12.14
N ALA A 378 -25.48 5.68 12.48
CA ALA A 378 -26.60 5.82 11.54
C ALA A 378 -27.23 7.22 11.52
N GLY A 379 -26.88 8.12 12.46
CA GLY A 379 -27.36 9.50 12.48
C GLY A 379 -28.89 9.68 12.44
N ALA A 380 -29.65 8.80 13.12
CA ALA A 380 -31.11 8.79 13.03
C ALA A 380 -31.78 10.13 13.43
N GLN A 381 -31.08 10.95 14.23
CA GLN A 381 -31.53 12.26 14.70
C GLN A 381 -30.77 13.43 14.04
N ASP A 382 -30.02 13.16 12.97
CA ASP A 382 -29.17 14.14 12.28
C ASP A 382 -29.89 14.74 11.06
N GLY A 383 -31.23 14.74 11.04
CA GLY A 383 -31.99 15.36 9.95
C GLY A 383 -31.71 14.79 8.55
N GLY A 384 -31.43 13.48 8.46
CA GLY A 384 -31.17 12.79 7.20
C GLY A 384 -29.79 13.08 6.58
N LEU A 385 -28.84 13.62 7.35
CA LEU A 385 -27.48 13.92 6.88
C LEU A 385 -26.59 12.69 6.72
N VAL A 386 -26.98 11.56 7.31
CA VAL A 386 -26.13 10.36 7.40
C VAL A 386 -26.77 9.20 6.65
N ASN A 387 -25.99 8.56 5.80
CA ASN A 387 -26.35 7.32 5.14
C ASN A 387 -25.25 6.29 5.37
N LEU A 388 -25.55 5.30 6.20
CA LEU A 388 -24.67 4.16 6.47
C LEU A 388 -25.13 2.95 5.66
N ARG A 389 -24.28 2.50 4.73
CA ARG A 389 -24.45 1.24 4.00
C ARG A 389 -23.45 0.22 4.52
N THR A 390 -23.93 -0.89 5.07
CA THR A 390 -23.08 -2.04 5.44
C THR A 390 -23.26 -3.18 4.44
N THR A 391 -22.22 -4.02 4.32
CA THR A 391 -22.27 -5.23 3.51
C THR A 391 -22.47 -6.45 4.43
N PRO A 392 -23.03 -7.57 3.92
CA PRO A 392 -23.14 -8.80 4.70
C PRO A 392 -21.81 -9.31 5.27
N GLN A 393 -20.70 -8.96 4.62
CA GLN A 393 -19.35 -9.37 5.02
C GLN A 393 -18.91 -8.72 6.33
N LEU A 394 -19.44 -7.55 6.71
CA LEU A 394 -19.10 -6.87 7.95
C LEU A 394 -19.28 -7.77 9.18
N ALA A 395 -20.34 -8.59 9.20
CA ALA A 395 -20.63 -9.49 10.31
C ALA A 395 -19.54 -10.55 10.54
N ASN A 396 -18.74 -10.88 9.52
CA ASN A 396 -17.62 -11.83 9.64
C ASN A 396 -16.40 -11.24 10.35
N TYR A 397 -16.36 -9.91 10.51
CA TYR A 397 -15.22 -9.17 11.06
C TYR A 397 -15.62 -8.34 12.28
N LEU A 398 -16.81 -8.59 12.84
CA LEU A 398 -17.28 -7.97 14.06
C LEU A 398 -17.54 -9.02 15.15
N ILE A 399 -17.11 -8.73 16.37
CA ILE A 399 -17.49 -9.46 17.58
C ILE A 399 -17.99 -8.43 18.59
N GLY A 400 -19.26 -8.52 18.99
CA GLY A 400 -19.86 -7.58 19.93
C GLY A 400 -19.97 -6.13 19.42
N GLY A 401 -19.73 -5.89 18.13
CA GLY A 401 -19.66 -4.53 17.54
C GLY A 401 -18.23 -4.01 17.34
N SER A 402 -17.23 -4.73 17.87
CA SER A 402 -15.80 -4.44 17.72
C SER A 402 -15.20 -5.16 16.51
N LEU A 403 -14.31 -4.49 15.76
CA LEU A 403 -13.58 -5.13 14.66
C LEU A 403 -12.62 -6.17 15.21
N THR A 404 -12.57 -7.33 14.54
CA THR A 404 -11.62 -8.40 14.87
C THR A 404 -10.21 -8.06 14.41
N GLU A 405 -9.22 -8.82 14.89
CA GLU A 405 -7.82 -8.68 14.51
C GLU A 405 -7.56 -8.62 13.00
N GLY A 406 -6.61 -7.77 12.61
CA GLY A 406 -5.98 -7.74 11.30
C GLY A 406 -5.97 -6.35 10.65
N THR A 407 -5.73 -6.30 9.34
CA THR A 407 -5.56 -5.05 8.61
C THR A 407 -6.85 -4.62 7.92
N TYR A 408 -7.18 -3.34 8.05
CA TYR A 408 -8.29 -2.66 7.40
C TYR A 408 -7.77 -1.44 6.65
N ARG A 409 -8.57 -0.98 5.69
CA ARG A 409 -8.31 0.24 4.92
C ARG A 409 -9.52 1.14 5.02
N LEU A 410 -9.33 2.35 5.52
CA LEU A 410 -10.33 3.41 5.47
C LEU A 410 -10.00 4.33 4.29
N ARG A 411 -10.88 4.40 3.30
CA ARG A 411 -10.77 5.36 2.19
C ARG A 411 -11.68 6.55 2.47
N VAL A 412 -11.17 7.75 2.24
CA VAL A 412 -11.88 9.02 2.38
C VAL A 412 -12.01 9.67 1.01
N ASP A 413 -13.25 9.92 0.59
CA ASP A 413 -13.58 10.55 -0.68
C ASP A 413 -14.38 11.84 -0.44
N THR A 414 -13.98 12.89 -1.16
CA THR A 414 -14.72 14.15 -1.25
C THR A 414 -15.69 14.09 -2.44
N LEU A 415 -16.96 14.36 -2.19
CA LEU A 415 -18.03 14.27 -3.17
C LEU A 415 -18.71 15.63 -3.37
N ASN A 416 -19.59 15.75 -4.37
CA ASN A 416 -20.47 16.91 -4.45
C ASN A 416 -21.38 16.99 -3.21
N TYR A 417 -21.93 18.17 -2.91
CA TYR A 417 -22.84 18.40 -1.76
C TYR A 417 -23.98 17.36 -1.61
N ASN A 418 -24.43 16.79 -2.73
CA ASN A 418 -25.50 15.79 -2.81
C ASN A 418 -25.00 14.33 -2.82
N ALA A 419 -23.74 14.08 -2.48
CA ALA A 419 -23.07 12.78 -2.48
C ALA A 419 -22.95 12.07 -3.84
N SER A 420 -23.14 12.81 -4.95
CA SER A 420 -22.73 12.35 -6.28
C SER A 420 -21.21 12.47 -6.45
N ILE A 421 -20.63 11.57 -7.25
CA ILE A 421 -19.19 11.58 -7.55
C ILE A 421 -18.88 12.81 -8.41
N PRO A 422 -17.82 13.59 -8.10
CA PRO A 422 -17.40 14.71 -8.92
C PRO A 422 -17.07 14.27 -10.35
N ALA A 423 -17.51 15.06 -11.34
CA ALA A 423 -17.16 14.90 -12.75
C ALA A 423 -16.89 16.29 -13.32
N GLY A 424 -16.16 16.38 -14.45
CA GLY A 424 -15.72 17.65 -15.05
C GLY A 424 -16.84 18.70 -15.08
N GLY A 425 -16.59 19.85 -14.44
CA GLY A 425 -17.61 20.88 -14.15
C GLY A 425 -18.20 20.83 -12.73
N SER A 426 -17.75 19.92 -11.86
CA SER A 426 -18.07 19.91 -10.42
C SER A 426 -17.54 21.18 -9.73
N GLN A 427 -18.29 21.66 -8.72
CA GLN A 427 -18.11 22.97 -8.09
C GLN A 427 -17.76 22.88 -6.59
N ALA A 428 -17.59 21.67 -6.05
CA ALA A 428 -17.27 21.50 -4.63
C ALA A 428 -15.97 22.25 -4.32
N GLY A 429 -16.07 23.28 -3.50
CA GLY A 429 -14.96 24.15 -3.11
C GLY A 429 -14.53 23.92 -1.67
N ALA A 430 -14.80 22.72 -1.15
CA ALA A 430 -14.74 22.41 0.26
C ALA A 430 -13.30 22.12 0.71
N HIS A 431 -12.91 22.71 1.84
CA HIS A 431 -11.64 22.46 2.52
C HIS A 431 -11.84 21.49 3.68
N LYS A 432 -11.97 20.18 3.42
CA LYS A 432 -12.38 19.24 4.47
C LYS A 432 -11.25 18.96 5.46
N ALA A 433 -11.53 19.15 6.75
CA ALA A 433 -10.63 18.86 7.86
C ALA A 433 -11.15 17.70 8.74
N TYR A 434 -10.30 16.71 9.03
CA TYR A 434 -10.69 15.54 9.84
C TYR A 434 -9.50 14.88 10.55
N ALA A 435 -9.79 13.91 11.41
CA ALA A 435 -8.80 13.02 12.00
C ALA A 435 -9.34 11.58 12.04
N VAL A 436 -8.44 10.60 12.12
CA VAL A 436 -8.80 9.18 12.19
C VAL A 436 -8.14 8.56 13.40
N ARG A 437 -8.87 7.75 14.17
CA ARG A 437 -8.30 7.01 15.29
C ARG A 437 -8.82 5.60 15.42
N THR A 438 -8.15 4.85 16.27
CA THR A 438 -8.56 3.56 16.79
C THR A 438 -8.64 3.59 18.31
N VAL A 439 -9.69 2.97 18.83
CA VAL A 439 -10.03 2.93 20.26
C VAL A 439 -10.48 1.54 20.65
N ASN A 440 -10.40 1.22 21.94
CA ASN A 440 -10.98 0.01 22.49
C ASN A 440 -12.52 0.12 22.47
N ASP A 441 -13.19 -1.03 22.40
CA ASP A 441 -14.65 -1.10 22.54
C ASP A 441 -15.06 -1.08 24.02
N ASP A 442 -14.76 0.03 24.69
CA ASP A 442 -15.18 0.32 26.05
C ASP A 442 -16.02 1.61 26.10
N PRO A 443 -16.80 1.85 27.18
CA PRO A 443 -17.65 3.04 27.28
C PRO A 443 -16.90 4.38 27.18
N GLY A 444 -15.63 4.41 27.55
CA GLY A 444 -14.78 5.61 27.50
C GLY A 444 -14.03 5.77 26.18
N ARG A 445 -14.13 4.81 25.25
CA ARG A 445 -13.38 4.78 23.98
C ARG A 445 -11.89 5.01 24.22
N THR A 446 -11.30 4.29 25.19
CA THR A 446 -9.89 4.46 25.55
C THR A 446 -8.97 4.13 24.37
N ALA A 447 -7.75 4.70 24.37
CA ALA A 447 -6.77 4.49 23.31
C ALA A 447 -6.45 3.00 23.13
N CYS A 448 -6.56 2.48 21.90
CA CYS A 448 -6.18 1.11 21.60
C CYS A 448 -4.65 1.01 21.42
N GLY A 449 -3.95 0.52 22.44
CA GLY A 449 -2.49 0.38 22.42
C GLY A 449 -1.96 -0.70 21.46
N SER A 450 -2.81 -1.65 21.07
CA SER A 450 -2.50 -2.69 20.07
C SER A 450 -2.98 -2.35 18.66
N CYS A 451 -3.53 -1.15 18.46
CA CYS A 451 -4.03 -0.70 17.16
C CYS A 451 -3.14 0.40 16.60
N THR A 452 -3.09 0.48 15.27
CA THR A 452 -2.37 1.56 14.57
C THR A 452 -3.19 2.11 13.42
N VAL A 453 -3.04 3.41 13.17
CA VAL A 453 -3.56 4.14 12.02
C VAL A 453 -2.40 4.89 11.38
N ALA A 454 -2.27 4.79 10.07
CA ALA A 454 -1.31 5.55 9.28
C ALA A 454 -1.84 5.75 7.86
N ALA A 455 -1.46 6.84 7.20
CA ALA A 455 -1.82 7.07 5.81
C ALA A 455 -1.07 6.07 4.90
N TRP A 456 -1.72 5.65 3.80
CA TRP A 456 -1.25 4.58 2.95
C TRP A 456 -0.95 5.11 1.54
N ASN A 457 0.35 5.21 1.22
CA ASN A 457 0.93 5.74 -0.03
C ASN A 457 0.86 7.27 -0.22
N ASP A 458 -0.27 7.89 0.11
CA ASP A 458 -0.46 9.34 -0.01
C ASP A 458 -1.12 9.93 1.24
N MET A 459 -0.84 11.21 1.51
CA MET A 459 -1.31 11.93 2.69
C MET A 459 -1.37 13.42 2.38
N ALA A 460 -2.51 14.07 2.65
CA ALA A 460 -2.59 15.52 2.73
C ALA A 460 -3.00 15.94 4.13
N PHE A 461 -2.33 16.96 4.63
CA PHE A 461 -2.56 17.51 5.94
C PHE A 461 -2.40 19.01 5.90
N TYR A 462 -2.98 19.68 6.89
CA TYR A 462 -2.85 21.12 7.06
C TYR A 462 -2.36 21.42 8.46
N THR A 463 -1.48 22.42 8.56
CA THR A 463 -0.87 22.86 9.81
C THR A 463 -1.32 24.29 10.12
N PRO A 464 -2.41 24.48 10.90
CA PRO A 464 -2.90 25.80 11.25
C PRO A 464 -2.04 26.37 12.38
N ILE A 465 -0.80 26.77 12.09
CA ILE A 465 0.18 27.11 13.12
C ILE A 465 0.60 28.56 12.99
N SER A 466 0.10 29.38 13.90
CA SER A 466 0.65 30.70 14.20
C SER A 466 1.39 30.63 15.54
N VAL A 467 2.72 30.57 15.48
CA VAL A 467 3.61 30.55 16.64
C VAL A 467 4.31 31.91 16.79
N SER A 468 4.24 32.51 17.98
CA SER A 468 4.95 33.76 18.26
C SER A 468 6.45 33.50 18.49
N GLY A 469 7.30 33.90 17.53
CA GLY A 469 8.77 33.86 17.62
C GLY A 469 9.39 32.47 17.38
N SER A 470 10.35 32.37 16.43
CA SER A 470 11.23 31.21 16.11
C SER A 470 10.67 29.80 16.40
N GLY A 471 9.37 29.59 16.21
CA GLY A 471 8.70 28.35 16.60
C GLY A 471 8.96 27.28 15.55
N GLN A 472 9.29 26.09 16.01
CA GLN A 472 9.39 24.89 15.18
C GLN A 472 8.45 23.82 15.74
N PHE A 473 7.83 23.04 14.86
CA PHE A 473 7.03 21.89 15.24
C PHE A 473 7.41 20.71 14.32
N PRO A 474 7.73 19.53 14.89
CA PRO A 474 7.94 18.35 14.08
C PRO A 474 6.63 17.58 13.88
N ILE A 475 6.40 17.16 12.63
CA ILE A 475 5.38 16.15 12.29
C ILE A 475 6.13 14.87 11.92
N LYS A 476 5.61 13.75 12.39
CA LYS A 476 6.20 12.44 12.08
C LYS A 476 5.77 12.05 10.66
N LEU A 477 6.75 11.82 9.79
CA LEU A 477 6.50 11.63 8.36
C LEU A 477 6.29 10.16 7.97
N PHE A 478 7.14 9.26 8.48
CA PHE A 478 7.01 7.81 8.33
C PHE A 478 7.93 7.10 9.33
N GLU A 479 7.79 5.78 9.45
CA GLU A 479 8.72 4.90 10.15
C GLU A 479 9.23 3.79 9.22
N LEU A 480 10.53 3.48 9.28
CA LEU A 480 11.16 2.43 8.48
C LEU A 480 11.62 1.30 9.38
N GLY A 481 11.22 0.07 9.04
CA GLY A 481 11.76 -1.13 9.68
C GLY A 481 13.11 -1.57 9.09
N PRO A 482 13.78 -2.55 9.73
CA PRO A 482 15.08 -3.08 9.28
C PRO A 482 15.09 -3.63 7.85
N GLN A 483 13.93 -3.96 7.29
CA GLN A 483 13.79 -4.42 5.92
C GLN A 483 14.21 -3.39 4.86
N TYR A 484 14.22 -2.09 5.19
CA TYR A 484 14.64 -1.03 4.26
C TYR A 484 16.13 -0.67 4.37
N ALA A 485 16.90 -1.39 5.21
CA ALA A 485 18.32 -1.10 5.41
C ALA A 485 19.10 -1.16 4.09
N GLY A 486 19.87 -0.10 3.80
CA GLY A 486 20.68 0.03 2.58
C GLY A 486 19.90 0.49 1.34
N LEU A 487 18.61 0.82 1.47
CA LEU A 487 17.79 1.35 0.38
C LEU A 487 17.69 2.88 0.45
N THR A 488 17.42 3.49 -0.70
CA THR A 488 17.11 4.93 -0.81
C THR A 488 15.61 5.16 -0.60
N VAL A 489 15.27 6.21 0.14
CA VAL A 489 13.89 6.66 0.34
C VAL A 489 13.69 7.96 -0.43
N ALA A 490 12.72 7.97 -1.33
CA ALA A 490 12.25 9.18 -2.00
C ALA A 490 11.06 9.76 -1.21
N ILE A 491 11.09 11.05 -0.95
CA ILE A 491 10.02 11.78 -0.27
C ILE A 491 9.54 12.85 -1.25
N ASP A 492 8.29 12.72 -1.68
CA ASP A 492 7.65 13.69 -2.53
C ASP A 492 6.77 14.57 -1.64
N ILE A 493 7.03 15.88 -1.63
CA ILE A 493 6.26 16.87 -0.87
C ILE A 493 5.65 17.83 -1.89
N TYR A 494 4.32 17.88 -1.93
CA TYR A 494 3.60 18.79 -2.79
C TYR A 494 3.15 20.00 -1.98
N ASP A 495 3.30 21.18 -2.57
CA ASP A 495 2.86 22.46 -2.00
C ASP A 495 3.17 22.61 -0.50
N PRO A 496 4.45 22.47 -0.07
CA PRO A 496 4.83 22.67 1.33
C PRO A 496 4.67 24.13 1.81
N GLY A 497 4.05 25.00 1.01
CA GLY A 497 4.24 26.44 1.05
C GLY A 497 2.93 27.22 1.19
N ASP A 498 2.61 27.58 2.43
CA ASP A 498 1.92 28.84 2.78
C ASP A 498 2.47 29.39 4.10
N ILE A 499 3.76 29.14 4.33
CA ILE A 499 4.41 29.53 5.58
C ILE A 499 5.08 30.89 5.38
N ALA A 500 4.51 31.91 5.99
CA ALA A 500 5.07 33.26 6.00
C ALA A 500 5.70 33.56 7.36
N SER A 501 6.82 34.30 7.35
CA SER A 501 7.38 34.92 8.55
C SER A 501 7.37 36.42 8.40
N THR A 502 6.86 37.13 9.40
CA THR A 502 6.92 38.61 9.46
C THR A 502 8.34 39.12 9.72
N SER A 503 9.23 38.25 10.20
CA SER A 503 10.66 38.56 10.38
C SER A 503 11.48 37.26 10.39
N GLY A 504 12.19 36.97 9.31
CA GLY A 504 13.13 35.84 9.22
C GLY A 504 12.84 34.89 8.06
N ARG A 505 13.41 33.68 8.14
CA ARG A 505 13.32 32.64 7.11
C ARG A 505 12.49 31.48 7.62
N VAL A 506 11.64 30.93 6.75
CA VAL A 506 11.00 29.64 6.96
C VAL A 506 11.86 28.54 6.35
N VAL A 507 12.01 27.43 7.07
CA VAL A 507 12.75 26.25 6.59
C VAL A 507 11.94 24.99 6.88
N LEU A 508 11.81 24.13 5.87
CA LEU A 508 11.35 22.76 6.04
C LEU A 508 12.59 21.85 6.11
N ASN A 509 12.68 21.05 7.18
CA ASN A 509 13.76 20.09 7.39
C ASN A 509 13.18 18.68 7.52
N ILE A 510 13.88 17.68 6.98
CA ILE A 510 13.64 16.28 7.33
C ILE A 510 14.54 15.95 8.52
N LEU A 511 13.94 15.45 9.60
CA LEU A 511 14.66 15.07 10.81
C LEU A 511 14.87 13.55 10.86
N ASP A 512 16.03 13.12 11.36
CA ASP A 512 16.30 11.73 11.68
C ASP A 512 15.64 11.32 13.02
N PRO A 513 15.69 10.04 13.43
CA PRO A 513 15.10 9.58 14.68
C PRO A 513 15.68 10.24 15.96
N THR A 514 16.86 10.87 15.88
CA THR A 514 17.47 11.62 17.00
C THR A 514 16.96 13.06 17.07
N GLY A 515 16.23 13.51 16.05
CA GLY A 515 15.74 14.88 15.90
C GLY A 515 16.72 15.82 15.20
N ALA A 516 17.86 15.31 14.71
CA ALA A 516 18.81 16.10 13.93
C ALA A 516 18.35 16.19 12.46
N THR A 517 18.74 17.24 11.74
CA THR A 517 18.49 17.32 10.29
C THR A 517 19.18 16.14 9.60
N ALA A 518 18.39 15.37 8.83
CA ALA A 518 18.88 14.20 8.13
C ALA A 518 19.99 14.58 7.14
N THR A 519 21.06 13.78 7.10
CA THR A 519 22.18 13.92 6.16
C THR A 519 22.44 12.60 5.44
N SER A 520 22.97 12.68 4.22
CA SER A 520 23.31 11.50 3.40
C SER A 520 24.76 11.63 2.91
N PRO A 521 25.64 10.64 3.16
CA PRO A 521 26.99 10.62 2.58
C PRO A 521 27.00 10.59 1.06
N LEU A 522 25.91 10.14 0.42
CA LEU A 522 25.71 10.13 -1.03
C LEU A 522 25.14 11.45 -1.57
N GLY A 523 24.90 12.43 -0.70
CA GLY A 523 24.14 13.65 -1.02
C GLY A 523 22.64 13.47 -0.81
N VAL A 524 21.94 14.59 -0.61
CA VAL A 524 20.48 14.68 -0.63
C VAL A 524 20.11 15.43 -1.91
N ASN A 525 19.41 14.76 -2.82
CA ASN A 525 18.93 15.37 -4.05
C ASN A 525 17.54 15.96 -3.81
N ILE A 526 17.34 17.21 -4.24
CA ILE A 526 16.07 17.92 -4.18
C ILE A 526 15.72 18.35 -5.60
N TYR A 527 14.52 18.00 -6.04
CA TYR A 527 13.99 18.34 -7.36
C TYR A 527 12.68 19.09 -7.18
N ASP A 528 12.49 20.17 -7.94
CA ASP A 528 11.18 20.78 -8.11
C ASP A 528 10.49 20.06 -9.27
N LEU A 529 9.47 19.26 -8.97
CA LEU A 529 8.76 18.49 -10.00
C LEU A 529 7.67 19.33 -10.69
N GLY A 530 7.45 20.56 -10.26
CA GLY A 530 6.37 21.41 -10.71
C GLY A 530 4.99 20.78 -10.43
N VAL A 531 4.21 20.58 -11.48
CA VAL A 531 2.76 20.36 -11.39
C VAL A 531 2.35 18.90 -11.27
N GLN A 532 3.28 17.97 -11.55
CA GLN A 532 3.01 16.53 -11.56
C GLN A 532 4.27 15.69 -11.31
N ARG A 533 4.10 14.53 -10.67
CA ARG A 533 5.20 13.63 -10.31
C ARG A 533 5.92 13.02 -11.51
N SER A 534 5.21 12.79 -12.62
CA SER A 534 5.78 12.17 -13.83
C SER A 534 6.92 12.96 -14.47
N ASN A 535 7.06 14.25 -14.13
CA ASN A 535 8.15 15.12 -14.60
C ASN A 535 9.53 14.62 -14.17
N LEU A 536 9.62 13.89 -13.04
CA LEU A 536 10.85 13.25 -12.60
C LEU A 536 11.36 12.22 -13.62
N ASN A 537 10.44 11.43 -14.20
CA ASN A 537 10.79 10.37 -15.15
C ASN A 537 11.21 10.92 -16.51
N THR A 538 10.70 12.10 -16.90
CA THR A 538 11.01 12.76 -18.18
C THR A 538 12.20 13.70 -18.09
N GLY A 539 12.74 13.94 -16.88
CA GLY A 539 13.81 14.91 -16.66
C GLY A 539 13.36 16.36 -16.84
N GLN A 540 12.06 16.63 -16.72
CA GLN A 540 11.44 17.95 -16.90
C GLN A 540 11.19 18.61 -15.53
N TYR A 541 12.24 18.72 -14.72
CA TYR A 541 12.26 19.40 -13.42
C TYR A 541 13.04 20.71 -13.50
#